data_AF-A1ZZT8-F1
#
_entry.id   AF-A1ZZT8-F1
#
_cell.length_a   1.000
_cell.length_b   1.000
_cell.length_c   1.000
_cell.angle_alpha   90.00
_cell.angle_beta   90.00
_cell.angle_gamma   90.00
#
_symmetry.space_group_name_H-M   'P 1'
#
loop_
_entity.id
_entity.type
_entity.pdbx_description
1 polymer ?
#
loop_
_entity_poly.entity_id
_entity_poly.type
_entity_poly.pdbx_seq_one_letter_code
_entity_poly.pdbx_strand_id
1 'polypeptide(L)' 'MKKFKVDKSQVLSKNAQKEILGGRPVLSSCPTGCFDLFFSDAFGNRCAVPSNTGEICFGRINREGNCCL' A
#
# COMPACT_ATOMS: atom_id res chain seq x y z
N MET A 1 -1.45 36.89 -7.27
CA MET A 1 -1.79 35.53 -6.79
C MET A 1 -1.87 35.54 -5.27
N LYS A 2 -3.01 35.17 -4.68
CA LYS A 2 -3.16 35.06 -3.21
C LYS A 2 -2.31 33.87 -2.73
N LYS A 3 -1.30 34.13 -1.91
CA LYS A 3 -0.53 33.06 -1.24
C LYS A 3 -1.44 32.38 -0.23
N PHE A 4 -1.67 31.09 -0.40
CA PHE A 4 -2.38 30.26 0.57
C PHE A 4 -1.52 30.18 1.83
N LYS A 5 -1.88 30.93 2.87
CA LYS A 5 -1.21 30.88 4.18
C LYS A 5 -1.98 29.91 5.06
N VAL A 6 -1.38 28.76 5.33
CA VAL A 6 -1.88 27.83 6.34
C VAL A 6 -1.50 28.41 7.71
N ASP A 7 -2.49 28.96 8.42
CA ASP A 7 -2.30 29.47 9.77
C ASP A 7 -1.83 28.33 10.70
N LYS A 8 -0.84 28.63 11.55
CA LYS A 8 -0.18 27.68 12.47
C LYS A 8 0.61 26.56 11.80
N SER A 9 1.00 26.69 10.53
CA SER A 9 1.92 25.74 9.91
C SER A 9 3.31 25.84 10.53
N GLN A 10 3.81 24.72 11.04
CA GLN A 10 5.18 24.62 11.55
C GLN A 10 6.11 24.32 10.38
N VAL A 11 6.94 25.30 10.00
CA VAL A 11 7.92 25.11 8.92
C VAL A 11 9.09 24.29 9.46
N LEU A 12 9.26 23.08 8.92
CA LEU A 12 10.40 22.22 9.26
C LEU A 12 11.71 22.87 8.78
N SER A 13 12.78 22.68 9.53
CA SER A 13 14.11 23.16 9.13
C SER A 13 14.60 22.45 7.86
N LYS A 14 15.52 23.06 7.11
CA LYS A 14 16.09 22.45 5.90
C LYS A 14 16.73 21.08 6.17
N ASN A 15 17.28 20.87 7.37
CA ASN A 15 17.87 19.59 7.75
C ASN A 15 16.78 18.57 8.09
N ALA A 16 15.75 18.96 8.85
CA ALA A 16 14.61 18.10 9.14
C ALA A 16 13.88 17.67 7.85
N GLN A 17 13.74 18.57 6.88
CA GLN A 17 13.15 18.25 5.57
C GLN A 17 13.92 17.19 4.79
N LYS A 18 15.25 17.10 4.95
CA LYS A 18 16.07 16.04 4.31
C LYS A 18 15.89 14.67 4.95
N GLU A 19 15.48 14.64 6.22
CA GLU A 19 15.22 13.42 6.98
C GLU A 19 13.78 12.91 6.82
N ILE A 20 12.90 13.71 6.20
CA ILE A 20 11.57 13.24 5.79
C ILE A 20 11.78 12.21 4.68
N LEU A 21 11.80 10.94 5.05
CA LEU A 21 11.69 9.82 4.13
C LEU A 21 10.26 9.82 3.57
N GLY A 22 10.06 10.55 2.47
CA GLY A 22 8.81 10.53 1.72
C GLY A 22 8.58 9.14 1.14
N GLY A 23 7.47 8.51 1.51
CA GLY A 23 7.19 7.10 1.20
C GLY A 23 8.10 6.19 2.02
N ARG A 24 7.54 5.45 2.99
CA ARG A 24 8.28 4.33 3.58
C ARG A 24 8.78 3.45 2.44
N PRO A 25 10.05 2.97 2.47
CA PRO A 25 10.46 1.94 1.53
C PRO A 25 9.46 0.80 1.69
N VAL A 26 8.75 0.50 0.60
CA VAL A 26 7.84 -0.64 0.48
C VAL A 26 8.73 -1.88 0.59
N LEU A 27 9.08 -2.24 1.83
CA LEU A 27 9.46 -3.60 2.15
C LEU A 27 8.18 -4.37 1.92
N SER A 28 8.01 -4.89 0.68
CA SER A 28 6.88 -5.71 0.26
C SER A 28 6.49 -6.62 1.41
N SER A 29 5.44 -6.21 2.12
CA SER A 29 4.95 -6.91 3.31
C SER A 29 3.97 -8.01 2.94
N CYS A 30 3.94 -8.34 1.64
CA CYS A 30 3.04 -9.33 1.10
C CYS A 30 3.31 -10.68 1.73
N PRO A 31 2.35 -11.23 2.47
CA PRO A 31 2.50 -12.54 3.06
C PRO A 31 2.56 -13.58 1.94
N THR A 32 3.40 -14.61 2.10
CA THR A 32 3.44 -15.73 1.16
C THR A 32 2.39 -16.77 1.57
N GLY A 33 1.67 -17.31 0.60
CA GLY A 33 0.68 -18.35 0.83
C GLY A 33 -0.59 -18.16 0.02
N CYS A 34 -1.59 -18.98 0.32
CA CYS A 34 -2.91 -18.91 -0.28
C CYS A 34 -3.95 -18.49 0.76
N PHE A 35 -4.84 -17.58 0.38
CA PHE A 35 -5.79 -16.93 1.27
C PHE A 35 -7.23 -17.16 0.79
N ASP A 36 -8.12 -17.49 1.72
CA ASP A 36 -9.54 -17.70 1.43
C ASP A 36 -10.33 -16.39 1.32
N LEU A 37 -9.82 -15.32 1.93
CA LEU A 37 -10.41 -13.99 1.93
C LEU A 37 -9.56 -13.06 1.08
N PHE A 38 -10.12 -12.62 -0.04
CA PHE A 38 -9.45 -11.75 -1.01
C PHE A 38 -10.47 -10.99 -1.87
N PHE A 39 -10.00 -9.99 -2.59
CA PHE A 39 -10.77 -9.32 -3.64
C PHE A 39 -10.44 -9.95 -4.99
N SER A 40 -11.45 -10.43 -5.72
CA SER A 40 -11.28 -10.95 -7.08
C SER A 40 -11.44 -9.84 -8.12
N ASP A 41 -10.73 -9.95 -9.24
CA ASP A 41 -11.07 -9.20 -10.43
C ASP A 41 -12.35 -9.73 -11.10
N ALA A 42 -12.86 -8.99 -12.10
CA ALA A 42 -14.08 -9.35 -12.81
C ALA A 42 -13.98 -10.65 -13.63
N PHE A 43 -12.76 -11.12 -13.90
CA PHE A 43 -12.50 -12.33 -14.70
C PHE A 43 -12.26 -13.58 -13.83
N GLY A 44 -12.14 -13.42 -12.50
CA GLY A 44 -11.96 -14.54 -11.58
C GLY A 44 -10.60 -15.21 -11.68
N ASN A 45 -9.56 -14.53 -12.19
CA ASN A 45 -8.23 -15.11 -12.35
C ASN A 45 -7.13 -14.35 -11.59
N ARG A 46 -7.40 -13.10 -11.20
CA ARG A 46 -6.51 -12.27 -10.39
C ARG A 46 -7.18 -11.92 -9.09
N CYS A 47 -6.35 -11.75 -8.08
CA CYS A 47 -6.82 -11.41 -6.75
C CYS A 47 -5.92 -10.40 -6.06
N ALA A 48 -6.46 -9.74 -5.05
CA ALA A 48 -5.78 -8.78 -4.21
C ALA A 48 -6.04 -9.09 -2.73
N VAL A 49 -4.97 -9.14 -1.93
CA VAL A 49 -4.99 -9.35 -0.47
C VAL A 49 -4.38 -8.12 0.20
N PRO A 50 -5.08 -7.46 1.14
CA PRO A 50 -4.49 -6.38 1.91
C PRO A 50 -3.43 -6.91 2.88
N SER A 51 -2.28 -6.25 2.95
CA SER A 51 -1.26 -6.54 3.96
C SER A 51 -1.54 -5.79 5.27
N ASN A 52 -0.91 -6.24 6.35
CA ASN A 52 -0.98 -5.57 7.66
C ASN A 52 -0.30 -4.19 7.70
N THR A 53 0.44 -3.81 6.65
CA THR A 53 1.05 -2.48 6.52
C THR A 53 0.20 -1.52 5.66
N GLY A 54 -0.92 -2.01 5.11
CA GLY A 54 -1.82 -1.25 4.24
C GLY A 54 -1.47 -1.32 2.75
N GLU A 55 -0.49 -2.14 2.36
CA GLU A 55 -0.19 -2.43 0.96
C GLU A 55 -1.23 -3.40 0.38
N ILE A 56 -1.40 -3.36 -0.95
CA ILE A 56 -2.21 -4.35 -1.67
C ILE A 56 -1.28 -5.33 -2.36
N CYS A 57 -1.47 -6.62 -2.09
CA CYS A 57 -0.70 -7.72 -2.64
C CYS A 57 -1.49 -8.44 -3.71
N PHE A 58 -0.94 -8.52 -4.93
CA PHE A 58 -1.62 -9.11 -6.08
C PHE A 58 -1.15 -10.54 -6.33
N GLY A 59 -2.09 -11.44 -6.62
CA GLY A 59 -1.83 -12.84 -6.87
C GLY A 59 -2.76 -13.44 -7.93
N ARG A 60 -2.85 -14.77 -7.93
CA ARG A 60 -3.75 -15.53 -8.79
C ARG A 60 -4.63 -16.47 -7.98
N ILE A 61 -5.83 -16.69 -8.47
CA ILE A 61 -6.77 -17.65 -7.88
C ILE A 61 -6.39 -19.05 -8.36
N ASN A 62 -6.15 -19.98 -7.43
CA ASN A 62 -5.84 -21.38 -7.72
C ASN A 62 -7.13 -22.17 -8.10
N ARG A 63 -7.01 -23.48 -8.31
CA ARG A 63 -8.16 -24.32 -8.70
C ARG A 63 -9.13 -24.55 -7.55
N GLU A 64 -8.63 -24.44 -6.33
CA GLU A 64 -9.35 -24.61 -5.07
C GLU A 64 -10.13 -23.33 -4.68
N GLY A 65 -9.94 -22.23 -5.42
CA GLY A 65 -10.63 -20.95 -5.22
C GLY A 65 -9.95 -20.00 -4.24
N ASN A 66 -8.71 -20.25 -3.84
CA ASN A 66 -7.92 -19.39 -2.94
C ASN A 66 -7.03 -18.44 -3.74
N CYS A 67 -6.77 -17.25 -3.20
CA CYS A 67 -5.79 -16.32 -3.77
C CYS A 67 -4.38 -16.65 -3.30
N CYS A 68 -3.49 -17.05 -4.22
CA CYS A 68 -2.10 -17.32 -3.92
C CYS A 68 -1.21 -16.17 -4.41
N LEU A 69 -0.39 -15.65 -3.50
CA LEU A 69 0.58 -14.57 -3.72
C LEU A 69 1.97 -15.15 -4.05
#